data_AF-A0A937UNS6-F1
#
_entry.id   AF-A0A937UNS6-F1
#
_cell.length_a   1.000
_cell.length_b   1.000
_cell.length_c   1.000
_cell.angle_alpha   90.00
_cell.angle_beta   90.00
_cell.angle_gamma   90.00
#
_symmetry.space_group_name_H-M   'P 1'
#
loop_
_entity.id
_entity.type
_entity.pdbx_description
1 polymer ?
#
loop_
_entity_poly.entity_id
_entity_poly.type
_entity_poly.pdbx_seq_one_letter_code
_entity_poly.pdbx_strand_id
1 'polypeptide(L)'
;MPAPLGTGARPGVTQARHVLAGGHSTLARNGSESIATPVARHPARVSARPAAPEAGAAGPGAPKPGPAEQEPTAPAPTRTPNGRLRLCREEKGWSQERLAVELRRFAVLHEGREAGVTGNMICKWEKGDKKPSLRYQRLLRALFHRSSAELGFIDDDPAINLAPPGLTAPILGIADVVDPQAGNTMATSSAGTNVASNAPIVLRAADEADLRGIPVERRGFLRMMAAGGVAVVPVGAAAALTTAAASDEAPWDRLSAALRHRSPVTPELAQQLSQQTAGLFGLEERVPARTLMARVTGHLCTLTQLLEATTRSPIRRELASTAGETAALAGWLAFDLRDNASALAYYRVAIEAAREAEDPALWACVLGYESYQPSGAGRHDQAVALLAEAQRRLGRAGNPLTRAWLAAREAEEQAARGDGRAAVTALDRAQEAFGAAGPTDRVWTGFFDRGRLDGLRVTTFTRLRRPAAAYAAASDALAAAGPAATKKRSLLLGDVAEVHIQRRDVDAAARFAADALAIVAQTDFSLGLARVQRVRERLAPWQSTQPVRDLDEQLRALLV
;
A
#
# COMPACT_ATOMS: atom_id res chain seq x y z
N MET A 1 -6.46 51.01 -48.12
CA MET A 1 -5.60 52.11 -47.62
C MET A 1 -6.47 53.05 -46.79
N PRO A 2 -5.92 53.79 -45.80
CA PRO A 2 -4.56 53.80 -45.27
C PRO A 2 -4.49 53.17 -43.85
N ALA A 3 -3.41 53.44 -43.09
CA ALA A 3 -3.06 52.79 -41.82
C ALA A 3 -2.59 53.85 -40.75
N PRO A 4 -1.59 53.63 -39.85
CA PRO A 4 -1.78 53.08 -38.50
C PRO A 4 -1.05 53.87 -37.34
N LEU A 5 -0.97 53.25 -36.14
CA LEU A 5 -0.07 53.54 -34.97
C LEU A 5 -0.46 54.72 -34.04
N GLY A 6 -0.14 54.74 -32.74
CA GLY A 6 0.42 53.69 -31.85
C GLY A 6 0.88 54.20 -30.46
N THR A 7 0.74 53.37 -29.41
CA THR A 7 1.50 53.31 -28.12
C THR A 7 1.71 54.55 -27.21
N GLY A 8 1.45 54.42 -25.89
CA GLY A 8 2.07 55.29 -24.86
C GLY A 8 1.58 55.22 -23.40
N ALA A 9 2.41 54.67 -22.50
CA ALA A 9 2.61 54.99 -21.06
C ALA A 9 1.52 54.76 -19.94
N ARG A 10 1.93 53.95 -18.94
CA ARG A 10 1.73 54.10 -17.47
C ARG A 10 3.03 54.75 -16.88
N PRO A 11 3.20 55.15 -15.58
CA PRO A 11 2.54 54.70 -14.32
C PRO A 11 2.34 55.75 -13.19
N GLY A 12 2.01 55.29 -11.95
CA GLY A 12 2.00 56.07 -10.69
C GLY A 12 0.61 56.10 -10.01
N VAL A 13 0.26 55.26 -9.02
CA VAL A 13 0.67 55.21 -7.60
C VAL A 13 0.22 56.43 -6.78
N THR A 14 -0.77 56.23 -5.92
CA THR A 14 -1.25 57.19 -4.90
C THR A 14 -1.05 56.59 -3.51
N GLN A 15 -0.41 57.33 -2.61
CA GLN A 15 -0.17 56.92 -1.22
C GLN A 15 -0.58 58.05 -0.26
N ALA A 16 -1.37 57.72 0.76
CA ALA A 16 -1.82 58.59 1.84
C ALA A 16 -2.44 57.71 2.94
N ARG A 17 -2.37 57.98 4.25
CA ARG A 17 -1.55 58.87 5.10
C ARG A 17 -1.93 58.51 6.56
N HIS A 18 -1.03 58.46 7.54
CA HIS A 18 -1.20 59.03 8.92
C HIS A 18 -0.08 58.68 9.93
N VAL A 19 -0.12 59.43 11.04
CA VAL A 19 0.94 59.89 11.98
C VAL A 19 0.18 60.39 13.25
N LEU A 20 0.61 60.32 14.53
CA LEU A 20 1.90 60.01 15.23
C LEU A 20 1.61 59.48 16.67
N ALA A 21 2.63 58.94 17.36
CA ALA A 21 2.79 58.81 18.83
C ALA A 21 1.86 57.83 19.60
N GLY A 22 2.23 57.27 20.77
CA GLY A 22 3.50 57.30 21.52
C GLY A 22 3.28 56.89 22.99
N GLY A 23 4.20 56.11 23.60
CA GLY A 23 4.05 55.69 25.00
C GLY A 23 5.12 54.70 25.48
N HIS A 24 6.00 55.13 26.39
CA HIS A 24 7.07 54.32 26.96
C HIS A 24 6.60 53.45 28.13
N SER A 25 7.21 52.28 28.32
CA SER A 25 7.82 51.96 29.62
C SER A 25 8.92 50.91 29.48
N THR A 26 10.07 51.17 30.11
CA THR A 26 11.25 50.31 30.14
C THR A 26 11.59 50.06 31.60
N LEU A 27 11.86 48.82 31.99
CA LEU A 27 12.60 48.54 33.22
C LEU A 27 13.35 47.21 33.06
N ALA A 28 14.55 47.15 33.63
CA ALA A 28 15.53 46.11 33.33
C ALA A 28 16.35 45.71 34.56
N ARG A 29 16.92 44.50 34.44
CA ARG A 29 18.23 44.04 34.96
C ARG A 29 18.43 43.58 36.42
N ASN A 30 19.26 42.52 36.49
CA ASN A 30 20.10 42.02 37.60
C ASN A 30 19.32 41.44 38.81
N GLY A 31 19.77 40.43 39.57
CA GLY A 31 20.92 39.50 39.56
C GLY A 31 20.66 38.42 40.66
N SER A 32 21.55 37.51 41.07
CA SER A 32 22.86 37.00 40.61
C SER A 32 23.28 35.81 41.52
N GLU A 33 24.44 35.15 41.25
CA GLU A 33 25.09 34.10 42.10
C GLU A 33 24.39 32.72 42.15
N SER A 34 25.00 31.55 41.89
CA SER A 34 26.28 30.92 42.29
C SER A 34 26.24 30.27 43.68
N ILE A 35 26.29 28.92 43.73
CA ILE A 35 26.81 28.09 44.83
C ILE A 35 27.04 26.63 44.34
N ALA A 36 27.93 25.90 45.02
CA ALA A 36 28.66 24.74 44.52
C ALA A 36 28.02 23.34 44.74
N THR A 37 28.71 22.33 44.20
CA THR A 37 28.49 20.88 44.33
C THR A 37 28.64 20.37 45.78
N PRO A 38 28.10 19.19 46.11
CA PRO A 38 28.96 17.99 46.22
C PRO A 38 28.31 16.74 45.57
N VAL A 39 29.03 15.93 44.79
CA VAL A 39 29.92 14.83 45.24
C VAL A 39 29.30 13.93 46.31
N ALA A 40 28.76 12.78 45.88
CA ALA A 40 28.54 11.60 46.72
C ALA A 40 29.12 10.36 46.02
N ARG A 41 29.90 9.56 46.74
CA ARG A 41 30.68 8.43 46.19
C ARG A 41 29.88 7.12 46.20
N HIS A 42 30.31 6.20 45.33
CA HIS A 42 30.02 4.75 45.41
C HIS A 42 30.30 4.17 46.81
N PRO A 43 29.72 3.00 47.13
CA PRO A 43 30.55 1.80 47.04
C PRO A 43 29.91 0.64 46.26
N ALA A 44 30.78 -0.17 45.65
CA ALA A 44 30.42 -1.41 44.98
C ALA A 44 30.03 -2.53 45.97
N ARG A 45 29.34 -3.56 45.46
CA ARG A 45 29.35 -4.90 46.08
C ARG A 45 29.80 -5.94 45.05
N VAL A 46 30.94 -6.55 45.37
CA VAL A 46 31.51 -7.76 44.75
C VAL A 46 31.54 -8.83 45.84
N SER A 47 31.48 -10.11 45.44
CA SER A 47 31.50 -11.31 46.29
C SER A 47 30.21 -11.56 47.12
N ALA A 48 29.84 -12.80 47.46
CA ALA A 48 30.63 -14.03 47.43
C ALA A 48 29.85 -15.27 46.93
N ARG A 49 30.63 -16.29 46.54
CA ARG A 49 30.24 -17.66 46.16
C ARG A 49 30.45 -18.60 47.36
N PRO A 50 29.55 -19.55 47.64
CA PRO A 50 29.91 -20.84 48.22
C PRO A 50 29.68 -21.94 47.15
N ALA A 51 30.64 -22.80 46.79
CA ALA A 51 31.42 -23.74 47.60
C ALA A 51 30.56 -24.92 48.08
N ALA A 52 30.81 -26.09 47.48
CA ALA A 52 30.19 -27.38 47.83
C ALA A 52 31.04 -28.13 48.89
N PRO A 53 30.48 -29.16 49.53
CA PRO A 53 31.26 -30.21 50.17
C PRO A 53 31.31 -31.50 49.32
N GLU A 54 32.49 -32.13 49.27
CA GLU A 54 32.73 -33.52 48.83
C GLU A 54 33.30 -34.36 50.00
N ALA A 55 33.48 -35.68 49.75
CA ALA A 55 33.89 -36.77 50.66
C ALA A 55 32.82 -37.25 51.67
N GLY A 56 32.61 -38.55 51.97
CA GLY A 56 33.17 -39.83 51.51
C GLY A 56 32.63 -41.00 52.39
N ALA A 57 32.87 -42.31 52.20
CA ALA A 57 33.48 -43.09 51.12
C ALA A 57 33.22 -44.63 51.35
N ALA A 58 33.55 -45.48 50.36
CA ALA A 58 33.66 -46.97 50.40
C ALA A 58 32.37 -47.85 50.52
N GLY A 59 32.38 -49.02 49.85
CA GLY A 59 31.32 -50.07 49.82
C GLY A 59 31.58 -51.23 50.81
N PRO A 60 31.18 -52.52 50.58
CA PRO A 60 30.68 -53.15 49.33
C PRO A 60 29.40 -54.04 49.50
N GLY A 61 28.94 -54.73 48.44
CA GLY A 61 28.04 -55.91 48.57
C GLY A 61 26.93 -56.07 47.50
N ALA A 62 26.81 -57.27 46.92
CA ALA A 62 25.76 -57.72 46.00
C ALA A 62 24.54 -58.31 46.77
N PRO A 63 23.39 -58.77 46.17
CA PRO A 63 23.13 -59.06 44.74
C PRO A 63 21.78 -58.59 44.15
N LYS A 64 21.55 -58.89 42.86
CA LYS A 64 20.28 -58.68 42.14
C LYS A 64 19.18 -59.66 42.58
N PRO A 65 17.91 -59.22 42.66
CA PRO A 65 16.75 -60.08 42.41
C PRO A 65 16.28 -60.04 40.95
N GLY A 66 15.57 -61.09 40.53
CA GLY A 66 15.02 -61.28 39.19
C GLY A 66 13.70 -60.52 38.93
N PRO A 67 12.99 -60.84 37.83
CA PRO A 67 11.98 -59.95 37.25
C PRO A 67 10.69 -59.89 38.07
N ALA A 68 10.33 -58.70 38.52
CA ALA A 68 8.97 -58.38 38.98
C ALA A 68 8.11 -57.96 37.78
N GLU A 69 6.83 -58.30 37.82
CA GLU A 69 5.91 -58.20 36.70
C GLU A 69 5.63 -56.75 36.29
N GLN A 70 5.43 -56.52 34.99
CA GLN A 70 4.99 -55.23 34.47
C GLN A 70 3.51 -55.04 34.79
N GLU A 71 3.21 -54.26 35.84
CA GLU A 71 1.89 -53.62 35.94
C GLU A 71 1.60 -52.85 34.64
N PRO A 72 0.36 -52.89 34.11
CA PRO A 72 0.03 -52.24 32.86
C PRO A 72 0.11 -50.72 33.03
N THR A 73 1.20 -50.13 32.52
CA THR A 73 1.34 -48.67 32.42
C THR A 73 0.10 -48.07 31.80
N ALA A 74 -0.46 -47.06 32.47
CA ALA A 74 -1.64 -46.32 32.01
C ALA A 74 -1.55 -45.99 30.51
N PRO A 75 -2.67 -46.05 29.76
CA PRO A 75 -2.65 -45.89 28.31
C PRO A 75 -1.95 -44.58 27.95
N ALA A 76 -0.89 -44.70 27.14
CA ALA A 76 -0.12 -43.56 26.68
C ALA A 76 -1.07 -42.51 26.07
N PRO A 77 -0.84 -41.20 26.31
CA PRO A 77 -1.74 -40.16 25.82
C PRO A 77 -1.95 -40.34 24.32
N THR A 78 -3.20 -40.56 23.93
CA THR A 78 -3.60 -40.83 22.55
C THR A 78 -3.22 -39.63 21.70
N ARG A 79 -2.09 -39.75 21.00
CA ARG A 79 -1.53 -38.64 20.21
C ARG A 79 -2.40 -38.45 18.98
N THR A 80 -3.38 -37.56 19.06
CA THR A 80 -4.19 -37.15 17.92
C THR A 80 -3.29 -36.41 16.92
N PRO A 81 -2.99 -36.96 15.74
CA PRO A 81 -2.15 -36.27 14.77
C PRO A 81 -2.92 -35.08 14.21
N ASN A 82 -2.27 -33.92 14.09
CA ASN A 82 -2.89 -32.75 13.48
C ASN A 82 -2.90 -32.88 11.94
N GLY A 83 -3.82 -33.71 11.45
CA GLY A 83 -4.07 -33.91 10.03
C GLY A 83 -4.50 -32.62 9.33
N ARG A 84 -5.19 -31.69 10.02
CA ARG A 84 -5.64 -30.42 9.44
C ARG A 84 -4.47 -29.50 9.07
N LEU A 85 -3.51 -29.29 9.97
CA LEU A 85 -2.29 -28.53 9.66
C LEU A 85 -1.47 -29.19 8.54
N ARG A 86 -1.37 -30.53 8.57
CA ARG A 86 -0.69 -31.31 7.54
C ARG A 86 -1.34 -31.12 6.17
N LEU A 87 -2.67 -31.20 6.09
CA LEU A 87 -3.43 -30.95 4.86
C LEU A 87 -3.20 -29.52 4.34
N CYS A 88 -3.29 -28.48 5.18
CA CYS A 88 -3.02 -27.11 4.74
C CYS A 88 -1.59 -26.91 4.21
N ARG A 89 -0.60 -27.62 4.76
CA ARG A 89 0.76 -27.66 4.21
C ARG A 89 0.80 -28.38 2.86
N GLU A 90 0.12 -29.52 2.74
CA GLU A 90 0.12 -30.39 1.55
C GLU A 90 -0.74 -29.83 0.40
N GLU A 91 -1.78 -29.04 0.66
CA GLU A 91 -2.50 -28.21 -0.33
C GLU A 91 -1.57 -27.20 -1.00
N LYS A 92 -0.70 -26.53 -0.23
CA LYS A 92 0.39 -25.69 -0.78
C LYS A 92 1.57 -26.52 -1.29
N GLY A 93 1.49 -27.85 -1.15
CA GLY A 93 2.49 -28.88 -1.46
C GLY A 93 3.76 -28.86 -0.59
N TRP A 94 3.85 -28.02 0.45
CA TRP A 94 5.12 -27.64 1.06
C TRP A 94 5.76 -28.79 1.85
N SER A 95 7.09 -28.89 1.86
CA SER A 95 7.79 -29.76 2.82
C SER A 95 7.75 -29.14 4.22
N GLN A 96 7.97 -29.95 5.27
CA GLN A 96 7.96 -29.47 6.66
C GLN A 96 9.04 -28.40 6.90
N GLU A 97 10.24 -28.53 6.30
CA GLU A 97 11.25 -27.47 6.36
C GLU A 97 10.87 -26.26 5.49
N ARG A 98 10.17 -26.44 4.35
CA ARG A 98 9.70 -25.29 3.57
C ARG A 98 8.65 -24.48 4.34
N LEU A 99 7.73 -25.12 5.05
CA LEU A 99 6.80 -24.42 5.94
C LEU A 99 7.56 -23.69 7.07
N ALA A 100 8.61 -24.30 7.63
CA ALA A 100 9.45 -23.60 8.60
C ALA A 100 10.12 -22.36 7.98
N VAL A 101 10.73 -22.47 6.79
CA VAL A 101 11.34 -21.33 6.05
C VAL A 101 10.32 -20.21 5.78
N GLU A 102 9.14 -20.54 5.27
CA GLU A 102 8.11 -19.52 5.01
C GLU A 102 7.59 -18.90 6.32
N LEU A 103 7.45 -19.67 7.40
CA LEU A 103 7.05 -19.12 8.70
C LEU A 103 8.15 -18.24 9.33
N ARG A 104 9.44 -18.54 9.08
CA ARG A 104 10.58 -17.64 9.42
C ARG A 104 10.50 -16.34 8.64
N ARG A 105 10.36 -16.43 7.32
CA ARG A 105 10.24 -15.27 6.41
C ARG A 105 9.02 -14.40 6.76
N PHE A 106 7.87 -15.03 7.00
CA PHE A 106 6.63 -14.37 7.38
C PHE A 106 6.74 -13.67 8.74
N ALA A 107 7.42 -14.29 9.73
CA ALA A 107 7.69 -13.64 11.02
C ALA A 107 8.61 -12.40 10.87
N VAL A 108 9.62 -12.44 10.01
CA VAL A 108 10.46 -11.27 9.71
C VAL A 108 9.65 -10.17 9.03
N LEU A 109 8.77 -10.51 8.08
CA LEU A 109 7.94 -9.54 7.36
C LEU A 109 6.83 -8.91 8.22
N HIS A 110 6.21 -9.67 9.12
CA HIS A 110 5.03 -9.21 9.88
C HIS A 110 5.27 -8.90 11.37
N GLU A 111 6.28 -9.50 12.02
CA GLU A 111 6.68 -9.18 13.40
C GLU A 111 8.02 -8.41 13.49
N GLY A 112 8.75 -8.23 12.38
CA GLY A 112 10.06 -7.58 12.37
C GLY A 112 11.18 -8.38 13.05
N ARG A 113 10.94 -9.64 13.39
CA ARG A 113 11.88 -10.53 14.10
C ARG A 113 11.80 -11.95 13.58
N GLU A 114 12.92 -12.66 13.58
CA GLU A 114 12.93 -14.05 13.14
C GLU A 114 12.14 -14.97 14.09
N ALA A 115 11.58 -16.03 13.52
CA ALA A 115 10.97 -17.12 14.27
C ALA A 115 12.00 -18.26 14.40
N GLY A 116 12.29 -18.70 15.62
CA GLY A 116 13.15 -19.87 15.86
C GLY A 116 12.44 -21.20 15.56
N VAL A 117 11.81 -21.33 14.39
CA VAL A 117 11.06 -22.52 13.96
C VAL A 117 11.87 -23.34 12.94
N THR A 118 11.84 -24.65 13.07
CA THR A 118 12.52 -25.62 12.18
C THR A 118 11.53 -26.67 11.67
N GLY A 119 11.86 -27.39 10.60
CA GLY A 119 11.03 -28.47 10.07
C GLY A 119 10.76 -29.58 11.09
N ASN A 120 11.71 -29.83 12.01
CA ASN A 120 11.51 -30.73 13.14
C ASN A 120 10.45 -30.24 14.15
N MET A 121 10.21 -28.94 14.26
CA MET A 121 9.09 -28.40 15.06
C MET A 121 7.77 -28.60 14.33
N ILE A 122 7.72 -28.30 13.02
CA ILE A 122 6.55 -28.58 12.18
C ILE A 122 6.16 -30.07 12.24
N CYS A 123 7.14 -30.97 12.12
CA CYS A 123 6.93 -32.42 12.23
C CYS A 123 6.27 -32.83 13.55
N LYS A 124 6.72 -32.25 14.67
CA LYS A 124 6.16 -32.49 16.01
C LYS A 124 4.76 -31.88 16.19
N TRP A 125 4.43 -30.81 15.47
CA TRP A 125 3.10 -30.21 15.48
C TRP A 125 2.10 -31.06 14.67
N GLU A 126 2.51 -31.56 13.50
CA GLU A 126 1.68 -32.44 12.65
C GLU A 126 1.45 -33.82 13.28
N LYS A 127 2.43 -34.37 13.99
CA LYS A 127 2.29 -35.64 14.73
C LYS A 127 1.46 -35.53 16.03
N GLY A 128 1.12 -34.31 16.47
CA GLY A 128 0.51 -34.09 17.79
C GLY A 128 1.48 -34.24 18.97
N ASP A 129 2.79 -34.46 18.72
CA ASP A 129 3.81 -34.61 19.77
C ASP A 129 4.00 -33.32 20.59
N LYS A 130 3.74 -32.14 20.01
CA LYS A 130 3.74 -30.84 20.70
C LYS A 130 2.71 -29.90 20.08
N LYS A 131 1.99 -29.11 20.89
CA LYS A 131 1.14 -28.01 20.41
C LYS A 131 2.01 -26.78 20.08
N PRO A 132 1.85 -26.10 18.93
CA PRO A 132 2.52 -24.83 18.66
C PRO A 132 2.11 -23.77 19.70
N SER A 133 3.05 -22.91 20.11
CA SER A 133 2.75 -21.81 21.04
C SER A 133 1.82 -20.77 20.39
N LEU A 134 1.14 -19.96 21.20
CA LEU A 134 0.19 -18.94 20.70
C LEU A 134 0.81 -17.98 19.66
N ARG A 135 2.12 -17.68 19.75
CA ARG A 135 2.87 -16.93 18.72
C ARG A 135 2.85 -17.66 17.38
N TYR A 136 3.24 -18.94 17.37
CA TYR A 136 3.26 -19.74 16.15
C TYR A 136 1.86 -20.02 15.60
N GLN A 137 0.85 -20.20 16.45
CA GLN A 137 -0.54 -20.31 16.00
C GLN A 137 -1.01 -19.05 15.29
N ARG A 138 -0.71 -17.84 15.82
CA ARG A 138 -1.04 -16.56 15.14
C ARG A 138 -0.33 -16.44 13.79
N LEU A 139 0.96 -16.76 13.72
CA LEU A 139 1.73 -16.75 12.48
C LEU A 139 1.20 -17.76 11.45
N LEU A 140 0.85 -18.98 11.86
CA LEU A 140 0.29 -20.01 10.98
C LEU A 140 -1.11 -19.63 10.46
N ARG A 141 -1.98 -19.07 11.31
CA ARG A 141 -3.27 -18.52 10.89
C ARG A 141 -3.13 -17.42 9.85
N ALA A 142 -2.18 -16.51 10.06
CA ALA A 142 -1.93 -15.40 9.15
C ALA A 142 -1.27 -15.85 7.83
N LEU A 143 -0.39 -16.87 7.86
CA LEU A 143 0.27 -17.45 6.69
C LEU A 143 -0.67 -18.30 5.82
N PHE A 144 -1.57 -19.08 6.43
CA PHE A 144 -2.53 -19.93 5.71
C PHE A 144 -3.89 -19.26 5.45
N HIS A 145 -4.15 -18.08 6.02
CA HIS A 145 -5.45 -17.39 6.00
C HIS A 145 -6.61 -18.24 6.56
N ARG A 146 -6.33 -19.12 7.53
CA ARG A 146 -7.29 -20.04 8.16
C ARG A 146 -7.41 -19.79 9.67
N SER A 147 -8.53 -20.22 10.25
CA SER A 147 -8.81 -20.14 11.69
C SER A 147 -8.03 -21.18 12.53
N SER A 148 -8.10 -21.07 13.86
CA SER A 148 -7.49 -22.07 14.76
C SER A 148 -8.13 -23.46 14.63
N ALA A 149 -9.43 -23.54 14.32
CA ALA A 149 -10.15 -24.81 14.17
C ALA A 149 -9.78 -25.51 12.85
N GLU A 150 -9.72 -24.76 11.76
CA GLU A 150 -9.28 -25.24 10.44
C GLU A 150 -7.82 -25.68 10.40
N LEU A 151 -6.98 -25.18 11.30
CA LEU A 151 -5.58 -25.61 11.48
C LEU A 151 -5.39 -26.66 12.58
N GLY A 152 -6.48 -27.18 13.18
CA GLY A 152 -6.43 -28.24 14.19
C GLY A 152 -5.74 -27.84 15.51
N PHE A 153 -5.87 -26.57 15.92
CA PHE A 153 -5.34 -26.08 17.21
C PHE A 153 -6.39 -26.02 18.33
N ILE A 154 -7.66 -26.27 18.00
CA ILE A 154 -8.76 -26.46 18.94
C ILE A 154 -9.15 -27.93 18.84
N ASP A 155 -9.31 -28.56 20.00
CA ASP A 155 -9.81 -29.92 20.11
C ASP A 155 -11.34 -29.83 20.06
N ASP A 156 -11.95 -30.34 18.98
CA ASP A 156 -13.40 -30.35 18.79
C ASP A 156 -14.03 -31.38 19.74
N ASP A 157 -14.40 -30.97 20.95
CA ASP A 157 -15.37 -31.70 21.76
C ASP A 157 -16.78 -31.48 21.14
N PRO A 158 -17.43 -32.50 20.56
CA PRO A 158 -18.67 -32.32 19.79
C PRO A 158 -19.88 -31.86 20.62
N ALA A 159 -19.73 -31.70 21.95
CA ALA A 159 -20.78 -31.22 22.84
C ALA A 159 -21.05 -29.70 22.81
N ILE A 160 -20.14 -28.87 22.28
CA ILE A 160 -20.29 -27.39 22.31
C ILE A 160 -20.58 -26.83 20.91
N ASN A 161 -21.76 -27.17 20.39
CA ASN A 161 -22.39 -26.47 19.28
C ASN A 161 -23.92 -26.50 19.42
N LEU A 162 -24.46 -25.67 20.31
CA LEU A 162 -25.84 -25.21 20.24
C LEU A 162 -25.88 -23.78 19.67
N ALA A 163 -26.95 -23.49 18.92
CA ALA A 163 -27.06 -22.36 17.99
C ALA A 163 -26.87 -20.96 18.62
N PRO A 164 -26.48 -19.95 17.81
CA PRO A 164 -26.51 -18.56 18.24
C PRO A 164 -27.96 -18.04 18.41
N PRO A 165 -28.26 -17.20 19.42
CA PRO A 165 -29.56 -16.56 19.55
C PRO A 165 -29.73 -15.45 18.49
N GLY A 166 -30.89 -15.42 17.85
CA GLY A 166 -31.25 -14.41 16.85
C GLY A 166 -31.83 -13.13 17.45
N LEU A 167 -31.87 -12.08 16.63
CA LEU A 167 -32.72 -10.90 16.83
C LEU A 167 -33.44 -10.57 15.52
N THR A 168 -34.61 -11.19 15.33
CA THR A 168 -35.61 -10.80 14.32
C THR A 168 -37.02 -11.04 14.86
N ALA A 169 -37.81 -9.97 14.92
CA ALA A 169 -39.26 -9.98 15.16
C ALA A 169 -39.82 -8.59 14.81
N PRO A 170 -41.12 -8.45 14.50
CA PRO A 170 -41.99 -9.42 13.80
C PRO A 170 -42.86 -8.75 12.71
N ILE A 171 -43.47 -9.56 11.83
CA ILE A 171 -44.75 -9.24 11.18
C ILE A 171 -45.64 -10.49 11.20
N LEU A 172 -46.86 -10.37 11.74
CA LEU A 172 -47.93 -11.37 11.68
C LEU A 172 -48.51 -11.42 10.25
N GLY A 173 -49.10 -12.50 9.72
CA GLY A 173 -49.57 -13.73 10.37
C GLY A 173 -51.10 -13.86 10.31
N ILE A 174 -51.63 -14.25 9.13
CA ILE A 174 -53.00 -14.78 8.87
C ILE A 174 -52.82 -15.73 7.65
N ALA A 175 -52.74 -17.05 7.80
CA ALA A 175 -53.78 -18.07 8.09
C ALA A 175 -54.52 -18.59 6.83
N ASP A 176 -54.18 -19.84 6.46
CA ASP A 176 -54.89 -20.92 5.76
C ASP A 176 -55.98 -20.67 4.68
N VAL A 177 -55.93 -21.43 3.57
CA VAL A 177 -56.92 -22.50 3.25
C VAL A 177 -56.55 -23.34 1.99
N VAL A 178 -56.99 -24.59 2.06
CA VAL A 178 -56.78 -25.83 1.27
C VAL A 178 -57.25 -25.85 -0.22
N ASP A 179 -56.34 -26.23 -1.13
CA ASP A 179 -56.44 -27.26 -2.23
C ASP A 179 -57.40 -27.01 -3.47
N PRO A 180 -57.61 -27.93 -4.46
CA PRO A 180 -57.10 -27.70 -5.83
C PRO A 180 -58.11 -27.95 -6.99
N GLN A 181 -57.68 -27.72 -8.26
CA GLN A 181 -57.85 -28.61 -9.46
C GLN A 181 -57.97 -27.90 -10.84
N ALA A 182 -57.31 -28.54 -11.83
CA ALA A 182 -57.68 -28.78 -13.25
C ALA A 182 -58.29 -27.70 -14.19
N GLY A 183 -57.77 -27.63 -15.43
CA GLY A 183 -58.43 -26.95 -16.57
C GLY A 183 -57.58 -26.92 -17.85
N ASN A 184 -57.81 -27.85 -18.78
CA ASN A 184 -57.11 -27.94 -20.08
C ASN A 184 -57.52 -26.83 -21.07
N THR A 185 -56.63 -26.43 -22.02
CA THR A 185 -56.95 -26.51 -23.47
C THR A 185 -55.73 -26.38 -24.41
N MET A 186 -55.82 -27.12 -25.53
CA MET A 186 -55.02 -27.07 -26.77
C MET A 186 -55.32 -25.79 -27.59
N ALA A 187 -54.60 -25.36 -28.64
CA ALA A 187 -53.25 -25.64 -29.20
C ALA A 187 -53.00 -24.62 -30.34
N THR A 188 -51.74 -24.45 -30.81
CA THR A 188 -51.34 -24.44 -32.25
C THR A 188 -49.84 -24.14 -32.40
N SER A 189 -49.25 -24.63 -33.50
CA SER A 189 -47.81 -24.69 -33.76
C SER A 189 -47.30 -23.61 -34.72
N SER A 190 -46.05 -23.14 -34.54
CA SER A 190 -45.08 -23.04 -35.67
C SER A 190 -43.64 -22.77 -35.20
N ALA A 191 -42.67 -23.15 -36.05
CA ALA A 191 -41.25 -22.78 -36.04
C ALA A 191 -40.43 -23.03 -34.75
N GLY A 192 -39.89 -24.25 -34.62
CA GLY A 192 -38.86 -24.55 -33.62
C GLY A 192 -37.45 -24.13 -34.05
N THR A 193 -36.67 -23.58 -33.13
CA THR A 193 -35.20 -23.54 -33.19
C THR A 193 -34.69 -23.81 -31.77
N ASN A 194 -33.79 -24.78 -31.62
CA ASN A 194 -33.44 -25.34 -30.30
C ASN A 194 -32.82 -24.31 -29.36
N VAL A 195 -33.50 -24.02 -28.25
CA VAL A 195 -32.90 -23.41 -27.06
C VAL A 195 -32.66 -24.52 -26.04
N ALA A 196 -31.40 -24.95 -25.91
CA ALA A 196 -31.00 -25.91 -24.88
C ALA A 196 -30.76 -25.21 -23.53
N SER A 197 -31.05 -25.94 -22.45
CA SER A 197 -31.01 -25.44 -21.07
C SER A 197 -29.64 -24.92 -20.66
N ASN A 198 -29.57 -23.65 -20.22
CA ASN A 198 -28.38 -23.10 -19.57
C ASN A 198 -28.43 -23.40 -18.05
N ALA A 199 -28.01 -24.60 -17.68
CA ALA A 199 -27.54 -24.87 -16.32
C ALA A 199 -26.17 -24.17 -16.12
N PRO A 200 -25.83 -23.68 -14.92
CA PRO A 200 -24.55 -23.00 -14.70
C PRO A 200 -23.38 -23.97 -14.87
N ILE A 201 -22.56 -23.73 -15.89
CA ILE A 201 -21.31 -24.48 -16.12
C ILE A 201 -20.32 -24.15 -15.00
N VAL A 202 -20.11 -25.11 -14.11
CA VAL A 202 -19.02 -25.06 -13.12
C VAL A 202 -17.70 -25.32 -13.86
N LEU A 203 -16.97 -24.25 -14.18
CA LEU A 203 -15.57 -24.37 -14.61
C LEU A 203 -14.72 -24.85 -13.43
N ARG A 204 -14.42 -26.15 -13.45
CA ARG A 204 -13.48 -26.78 -12.51
C ARG A 204 -12.11 -26.14 -12.72
N ALA A 205 -11.51 -25.63 -11.64
CA ALA A 205 -10.10 -25.28 -11.64
C ALA A 205 -9.28 -26.56 -11.89
N ALA A 206 -8.48 -26.55 -12.96
CA ALA A 206 -7.52 -27.59 -13.27
C ALA A 206 -6.11 -27.10 -12.92
N ASP A 207 -5.40 -27.91 -12.15
CA ASP A 207 -3.95 -27.99 -11.98
C ASP A 207 -3.17 -26.70 -11.63
N GLU A 208 -3.12 -26.41 -10.32
CA GLU A 208 -1.99 -25.68 -9.71
C GLU A 208 -0.70 -26.53 -9.77
N ALA A 209 -0.07 -26.59 -10.95
CA ALA A 209 1.24 -27.20 -11.12
C ALA A 209 2.39 -26.23 -10.71
N ASP A 210 2.89 -26.45 -9.51
CA ASP A 210 4.30 -26.29 -9.11
C ASP A 210 5.00 -24.92 -9.32
N LEU A 211 4.55 -23.86 -8.63
CA LEU A 211 5.27 -22.58 -8.57
C LEU A 211 6.34 -22.55 -7.48
N ARG A 212 7.51 -23.11 -7.82
CA ARG A 212 8.59 -23.35 -6.87
C ARG A 212 9.93 -22.87 -7.33
N GLY A 213 10.78 -22.67 -6.32
CA GLY A 213 12.22 -22.80 -6.47
C GLY A 213 12.82 -22.01 -7.62
N ILE A 214 12.38 -20.77 -7.85
CA ILE A 214 13.10 -19.85 -8.72
C ILE A 214 14.16 -19.15 -7.85
N PRO A 215 15.45 -19.55 -7.90
CA PRO A 215 16.51 -18.68 -7.41
C PRO A 215 16.49 -17.41 -8.25
N VAL A 216 16.56 -16.24 -7.61
CA VAL A 216 16.60 -14.96 -8.34
C VAL A 216 17.99 -14.79 -8.95
N GLU A 217 18.23 -15.49 -10.05
CA GLU A 217 19.39 -15.23 -10.89
C GLU A 217 19.24 -13.85 -11.52
N ARG A 218 20.11 -12.93 -11.10
CA ARG A 218 20.21 -11.55 -11.56
C ARG A 218 20.27 -11.37 -13.10
N ARG A 219 20.60 -12.43 -13.85
CA ARG A 219 20.60 -12.48 -15.32
C ARG A 219 19.29 -12.93 -15.97
N GLY A 220 18.39 -13.59 -15.24
CA GLY A 220 17.12 -14.09 -15.77
C GLY A 220 16.09 -12.98 -16.00
N PHE A 221 16.02 -12.01 -15.07
CA PHE A 221 15.09 -10.87 -15.14
C PHE A 221 15.30 -10.03 -16.43
N LEU A 222 16.55 -9.82 -16.84
CA LEU A 222 16.89 -9.08 -18.07
C LEU A 222 16.44 -9.79 -19.36
N ARG A 223 16.39 -11.13 -19.37
CA ARG A 223 15.93 -11.90 -20.54
C ARG A 223 14.43 -11.81 -20.75
N MET A 224 13.66 -11.68 -19.67
CA MET A 224 12.20 -11.54 -19.73
C MET A 224 11.76 -10.23 -20.38
N MET A 225 12.56 -9.15 -20.25
CA MET A 225 12.33 -7.87 -20.90
C MET A 225 12.72 -7.83 -22.39
N ALA A 226 13.40 -8.87 -22.91
CA ALA A 226 13.88 -8.92 -24.29
C ALA A 226 12.98 -9.71 -25.26
N ALA A 227 11.91 -10.34 -24.76
CA ALA A 227 11.02 -11.22 -25.54
C ALA A 227 9.65 -10.57 -25.89
N GLY A 228 9.50 -9.26 -25.67
CA GLY A 228 8.24 -8.53 -25.83
C GLY A 228 8.13 -7.68 -27.09
N GLY A 229 8.15 -8.30 -28.28
CA GLY A 229 7.60 -7.72 -29.50
C GLY A 229 8.39 -6.58 -30.17
N VAL A 230 9.09 -6.90 -31.27
CA VAL A 230 9.58 -5.91 -32.22
C VAL A 230 8.40 -5.24 -32.94
N ALA A 231 8.33 -3.90 -32.90
CA ALA A 231 7.65 -3.08 -33.89
C ALA A 231 8.64 -2.04 -34.42
N VAL A 232 9.10 -2.22 -35.66
CA VAL A 232 9.89 -1.24 -36.41
C VAL A 232 8.95 -0.23 -37.08
N VAL A 233 9.51 0.92 -37.49
CA VAL A 233 9.00 1.94 -38.46
C VAL A 233 8.53 3.26 -37.81
N PRO A 234 9.04 4.44 -38.24
CA PRO A 234 10.35 4.74 -38.83
C PRO A 234 11.10 5.89 -38.09
N VAL A 235 12.28 6.24 -38.59
CA VAL A 235 13.02 7.45 -38.20
C VAL A 235 12.23 8.72 -38.59
N GLY A 236 12.01 9.66 -37.66
CA GLY A 236 11.50 10.98 -38.04
C GLY A 236 10.75 11.83 -37.00
N ALA A 237 11.27 12.05 -35.79
CA ALA A 237 10.81 13.13 -34.89
C ALA A 237 11.82 13.46 -33.76
N ALA A 238 13.02 13.93 -34.11
CA ALA A 238 13.95 14.47 -33.12
C ALA A 238 13.55 15.90 -32.71
N ALA A 239 12.90 16.07 -31.55
CA ALA A 239 12.62 17.40 -30.96
C ALA A 239 12.27 17.38 -29.46
N ALA A 240 12.99 16.62 -28.63
CA ALA A 240 12.91 16.75 -27.15
C ALA A 240 14.21 16.36 -26.42
N LEU A 241 15.35 16.52 -27.10
CA LEU A 241 16.69 16.44 -26.52
C LEU A 241 17.34 17.82 -26.62
N THR A 242 16.86 18.74 -25.79
CA THR A 242 17.40 20.10 -25.69
C THR A 242 17.23 20.60 -24.26
N THR A 243 18.18 20.24 -23.41
CA THR A 243 19.18 21.20 -22.89
C THR A 243 20.28 20.44 -22.15
N ALA A 244 20.96 19.52 -22.84
CA ALA A 244 22.39 19.35 -22.55
C ALA A 244 23.10 20.59 -23.14
N ALA A 245 23.93 21.27 -22.35
CA ALA A 245 24.74 22.37 -22.86
C ALA A 245 25.57 21.87 -24.06
N ALA A 246 25.61 22.65 -25.14
CA ALA A 246 26.26 22.22 -26.37
C ALA A 246 27.77 22.08 -26.16
N SER A 247 28.26 20.84 -26.11
CA SER A 247 29.64 20.52 -26.48
C SER A 247 29.72 20.50 -28.01
N ASP A 248 30.68 21.21 -28.61
CA ASP A 248 30.88 21.30 -30.08
C ASP A 248 31.31 19.98 -30.76
N GLU A 249 31.38 18.88 -30.00
CA GLU A 249 31.80 17.58 -30.48
C GLU A 249 30.70 16.87 -31.29
N ALA A 250 31.03 16.37 -32.48
CA ALA A 250 30.03 15.82 -33.40
C ALA A 250 29.47 14.46 -32.93
N PRO A 251 28.23 14.08 -33.33
CA PRO A 251 27.55 12.88 -32.79
C PRO A 251 28.32 11.56 -33.01
N TRP A 252 29.02 11.43 -34.13
CA TRP A 252 29.85 10.26 -34.45
C TRP A 252 31.16 10.21 -33.67
N ASP A 253 31.73 11.35 -33.30
CA ASP A 253 32.95 11.40 -32.47
C ASP A 253 32.63 10.99 -31.03
N ARG A 254 31.51 11.46 -30.47
CA ARG A 254 30.98 10.97 -29.18
C ARG A 254 30.70 9.46 -29.21
N LEU A 255 30.08 8.95 -30.27
CA LEU A 255 29.85 7.51 -30.44
C LEU A 255 31.18 6.74 -30.51
N SER A 256 32.15 7.24 -31.28
CA SER A 256 33.47 6.63 -31.42
C SER A 256 34.30 6.70 -30.13
N ALA A 257 34.14 7.74 -29.31
CA ALA A 257 34.71 7.84 -27.98
C ALA A 257 34.04 6.85 -26.99
N ALA A 258 32.70 6.75 -27.01
CA ALA A 258 31.93 5.82 -26.17
C ALA A 258 32.10 4.34 -26.56
N LEU A 259 32.50 4.05 -27.80
CA LEU A 259 32.93 2.71 -28.23
C LEU A 259 34.37 2.38 -27.81
N ARG A 260 35.24 3.40 -27.68
CA ARG A 260 36.65 3.25 -27.27
C ARG A 260 36.84 3.24 -25.74
N HIS A 261 35.93 3.89 -25.00
CA HIS A 261 35.90 3.87 -23.55
C HIS A 261 34.54 3.38 -23.07
N ARG A 262 34.51 2.38 -22.16
CA ARG A 262 33.36 2.20 -21.27
C ARG A 262 33.22 3.50 -20.46
N SER A 263 32.34 4.39 -20.91
CA SER A 263 32.22 5.71 -20.31
C SER A 263 31.87 5.55 -18.83
N PRO A 264 32.70 6.04 -17.90
CA PRO A 264 32.39 5.95 -16.48
C PRO A 264 31.12 6.76 -16.22
N VAL A 265 30.20 6.23 -15.41
CA VAL A 265 29.03 7.01 -14.98
C VAL A 265 29.54 8.20 -14.19
N THR A 266 29.33 9.41 -14.71
CA THR A 266 29.71 10.65 -14.05
C THR A 266 28.59 11.13 -13.11
N PRO A 267 28.88 11.97 -12.11
CA PRO A 267 27.86 12.57 -11.26
C PRO A 267 26.81 13.36 -12.05
N GLU A 268 27.22 14.03 -13.13
CA GLU A 268 26.32 14.84 -13.97
C GLU A 268 25.31 13.95 -14.69
N LEU A 269 25.72 12.76 -15.17
CA LEU A 269 24.82 11.79 -15.76
C LEU A 269 23.85 11.21 -14.71
N ALA A 270 24.32 10.90 -13.50
CA ALA A 270 23.46 10.44 -12.41
C ALA A 270 22.40 11.49 -12.03
N GLN A 271 22.81 12.77 -11.94
CA GLN A 271 21.91 13.90 -11.71
C GLN A 271 20.89 14.08 -12.84
N GLN A 272 21.31 13.98 -14.12
CA GLN A 272 20.39 14.04 -15.27
C GLN A 272 19.36 12.92 -15.24
N LEU A 273 19.75 11.70 -14.89
CA LEU A 273 18.83 10.56 -14.77
C LEU A 273 17.83 10.76 -13.60
N SER A 274 18.28 11.34 -12.49
CA SER A 274 17.40 11.72 -11.37
C SER A 274 16.40 12.82 -11.77
N GLN A 275 16.84 13.84 -12.51
CA GLN A 275 15.96 14.87 -13.07
C GLN A 275 14.94 14.29 -14.05
N GLN A 276 15.32 13.31 -14.87
CA GLN A 276 14.39 12.58 -15.74
C GLN A 276 13.35 11.78 -14.93
N THR A 277 13.76 11.11 -13.84
CA THR A 277 12.83 10.45 -12.91
C THR A 277 11.86 11.45 -12.28
N ALA A 278 12.34 12.62 -11.84
CA ALA A 278 11.49 13.70 -11.33
C ALA A 278 10.46 14.18 -12.38
N GLY A 279 10.88 14.32 -13.64
CA GLY A 279 9.99 14.65 -14.76
C GLY A 279 8.91 13.58 -15.00
N LEU A 280 9.23 12.30 -14.85
CA LEU A 280 8.25 11.21 -14.96
C LEU A 280 7.19 11.26 -13.84
N PHE A 281 7.58 11.54 -12.59
CA PHE A 281 6.63 11.81 -11.51
C PHE A 281 5.74 13.02 -11.79
N GLY A 282 6.29 14.12 -12.33
CA GLY A 282 5.51 15.31 -12.70
C GLY A 282 4.51 15.09 -13.84
N LEU A 283 4.72 14.08 -14.69
CA LEU A 283 3.79 13.68 -15.75
C LEU A 283 2.67 12.75 -15.25
N GLU A 284 2.90 11.98 -14.19
CA GLU A 284 1.94 10.99 -13.65
C GLU A 284 0.56 11.61 -13.37
N GLU A 285 0.52 12.81 -12.77
CA GLU A 285 -0.73 13.47 -12.39
C GLU A 285 -1.68 13.81 -13.54
N ARG A 286 -1.22 13.71 -14.80
CA ARG A 286 -1.92 14.19 -16.00
C ARG A 286 -1.92 13.18 -17.16
N VAL A 287 -0.93 12.30 -17.23
CA VAL A 287 -0.76 11.34 -18.33
C VAL A 287 -1.36 9.98 -17.93
N PRO A 288 -2.18 9.35 -18.79
CA PRO A 288 -2.66 7.98 -18.57
C PRO A 288 -1.53 6.99 -18.31
N ALA A 289 -1.74 6.09 -17.34
CA ALA A 289 -0.71 5.15 -16.90
C ALA A 289 -0.18 4.27 -18.05
N ARG A 290 -1.07 3.87 -18.99
CA ARG A 290 -0.73 3.11 -20.20
C ARG A 290 0.30 3.81 -21.07
N THR A 291 0.15 5.12 -21.28
CA THR A 291 1.04 5.95 -22.10
C THR A 291 2.36 6.23 -21.39
N LEU A 292 2.33 6.42 -20.07
CA LEU A 292 3.54 6.72 -19.29
C LEU A 292 4.40 5.48 -19.02
N MET A 293 3.80 4.29 -18.90
CA MET A 293 4.47 3.04 -18.52
C MET A 293 5.70 2.74 -19.40
N ALA A 294 5.58 2.80 -20.73
CA ALA A 294 6.69 2.51 -21.65
C ALA A 294 7.89 3.45 -21.45
N ARG A 295 7.65 4.71 -21.08
CA ARG A 295 8.71 5.68 -20.81
C ARG A 295 9.39 5.42 -19.47
N VAL A 296 8.63 5.02 -18.45
CA VAL A 296 9.15 4.64 -17.13
C VAL A 296 9.96 3.36 -17.18
N THR A 297 9.49 2.32 -17.88
CA THR A 297 10.23 1.06 -18.02
C THR A 297 11.48 1.22 -18.88
N GLY A 298 11.44 2.01 -19.96
CA GLY A 298 12.63 2.36 -20.75
C GLY A 298 13.70 3.09 -19.92
N HIS A 299 13.29 4.05 -19.09
CA HIS A 299 14.19 4.74 -18.14
C HIS A 299 14.78 3.78 -17.10
N LEU A 300 13.95 2.90 -16.52
CA LEU A 300 14.39 1.89 -15.56
C LEU A 300 15.38 0.88 -16.19
N CYS A 301 15.18 0.49 -17.44
CA CYS A 301 16.14 -0.35 -18.18
C CYS A 301 17.49 0.35 -18.34
N THR A 302 17.51 1.63 -18.68
CA THR A 302 18.74 2.44 -18.80
C THR A 302 19.46 2.53 -17.45
N LEU A 303 18.74 2.86 -16.38
CA LEU A 303 19.27 2.88 -15.01
C LEU A 303 19.84 1.52 -14.58
N THR A 304 19.17 0.41 -14.93
CA THR A 304 19.62 -0.95 -14.62
C THR A 304 20.92 -1.31 -15.34
N GLN A 305 21.02 -0.99 -16.64
CA GLN A 305 22.24 -1.21 -17.43
C GLN A 305 23.44 -0.42 -16.88
N LEU A 306 23.23 0.85 -16.50
CA LEU A 306 24.27 1.69 -15.89
C LEU A 306 24.66 1.18 -14.49
N LEU A 307 23.70 0.71 -13.69
CA LEU A 307 23.98 0.02 -12.44
C LEU A 307 24.84 -1.23 -12.66
N GLU A 308 24.57 -2.05 -13.66
CA GLU A 308 25.38 -3.24 -13.94
C GLU A 308 26.80 -2.93 -14.43
N ALA A 309 26.97 -1.81 -15.16
CA ALA A 309 28.28 -1.34 -15.58
C ALA A 309 29.11 -0.69 -14.45
N THR A 310 28.46 -0.21 -13.38
CA THR A 310 29.08 0.58 -12.31
C THR A 310 29.45 -0.30 -11.10
N THR A 311 30.74 -0.35 -10.77
CA THR A 311 31.27 -1.00 -9.56
C THR A 311 30.97 -0.18 -8.29
N ARG A 312 31.34 -0.68 -7.09
CA ARG A 312 31.04 -0.01 -5.82
C ARG A 312 31.63 1.41 -5.78
N SER A 313 30.74 2.41 -5.80
CA SER A 313 31.02 3.85 -5.85
C SER A 313 29.86 4.61 -5.21
N PRO A 314 30.05 5.81 -4.65
CA PRO A 314 28.94 6.67 -4.22
C PRO A 314 27.89 6.90 -5.32
N ILE A 315 28.33 7.01 -6.58
CA ILE A 315 27.46 7.16 -7.76
C ILE A 315 26.55 5.93 -7.95
N ARG A 316 27.00 4.73 -7.56
CA ARG A 316 26.16 3.52 -7.57
C ARG A 316 25.01 3.64 -6.58
N ARG A 317 25.23 4.23 -5.40
CA ARG A 317 24.21 4.44 -4.36
C ARG A 317 23.12 5.40 -4.87
N GLU A 318 23.54 6.48 -5.54
CA GLU A 318 22.64 7.46 -6.17
C GLU A 318 21.83 6.82 -7.31
N LEU A 319 22.49 6.13 -8.25
CA LEU A 319 21.79 5.38 -9.31
C LEU A 319 20.81 4.34 -8.75
N ALA A 320 21.15 3.67 -7.64
CA ALA A 320 20.27 2.69 -7.00
C ALA A 320 19.03 3.37 -6.41
N SER A 321 19.18 4.54 -5.77
CA SER A 321 18.05 5.36 -5.33
C SER A 321 17.15 5.73 -6.51
N THR A 322 17.72 6.32 -7.57
CA THR A 322 16.97 6.75 -8.77
C THR A 322 16.28 5.58 -9.49
N ALA A 323 16.93 4.41 -9.55
CA ALA A 323 16.32 3.18 -10.07
C ALA A 323 15.15 2.70 -9.20
N GLY A 324 15.31 2.73 -7.88
CA GLY A 324 14.24 2.36 -6.94
C GLY A 324 13.06 3.33 -6.95
N GLU A 325 13.31 4.64 -7.09
CA GLU A 325 12.28 5.66 -7.33
C GLU A 325 11.51 5.40 -8.62
N THR A 326 12.22 5.10 -9.71
CA THR A 326 11.62 4.79 -11.01
C THR A 326 10.83 3.47 -10.97
N ALA A 327 11.31 2.47 -10.22
CA ALA A 327 10.58 1.23 -9.96
C ALA A 327 9.34 1.46 -9.08
N ALA A 328 9.40 2.34 -8.07
CA ALA A 328 8.23 2.71 -7.26
C ALA A 328 7.14 3.36 -8.14
N LEU A 329 7.52 4.24 -9.07
CA LEU A 329 6.60 4.80 -10.06
C LEU A 329 6.04 3.72 -11.01
N ALA A 330 6.88 2.81 -11.51
CA ALA A 330 6.43 1.68 -12.34
C ALA A 330 5.39 0.81 -11.61
N GLY A 331 5.60 0.56 -10.31
CA GLY A 331 4.65 -0.16 -9.47
C GLY A 331 3.33 0.58 -9.28
N TRP A 332 3.37 1.90 -9.08
CA TRP A 332 2.16 2.74 -9.04
C TRP A 332 1.39 2.72 -10.36
N LEU A 333 2.06 2.84 -11.51
CA LEU A 333 1.42 2.77 -12.82
C LEU A 333 0.84 1.38 -13.11
N ALA A 334 1.50 0.30 -12.68
CA ALA A 334 0.98 -1.05 -12.81
C ALA A 334 -0.27 -1.26 -11.94
N PHE A 335 -0.29 -0.73 -10.72
CA PHE A 335 -1.47 -0.70 -9.86
C PHE A 335 -2.62 0.10 -10.49
N ASP A 336 -2.33 1.24 -11.12
CA ASP A 336 -3.32 2.05 -11.83
C ASP A 336 -3.92 1.29 -13.03
N LEU A 337 -3.07 0.55 -13.77
CA LEU A 337 -3.48 -0.38 -14.83
C LEU A 337 -4.15 -1.67 -14.33
N ARG A 338 -4.42 -1.79 -13.03
CA ARG A 338 -4.96 -2.98 -12.33
C ARG A 338 -4.09 -4.25 -12.39
N ASP A 339 -2.86 -4.15 -12.91
CA ASP A 339 -1.86 -5.22 -12.83
C ASP A 339 -1.18 -5.24 -11.45
N ASN A 340 -1.91 -5.83 -10.51
CA ASN A 340 -1.48 -6.05 -9.14
C ASN A 340 -0.25 -6.97 -9.01
N ALA A 341 0.00 -7.85 -9.99
CA ALA A 341 1.13 -8.76 -9.96
C ALA A 341 2.44 -8.01 -10.29
N SER A 342 2.43 -7.23 -11.38
CA SER A 342 3.56 -6.37 -11.74
C SER A 342 3.77 -5.26 -10.72
N ALA A 343 2.71 -4.68 -10.14
CA ALA A 343 2.82 -3.68 -9.08
C ALA A 343 3.66 -4.19 -7.90
N LEU A 344 3.31 -5.37 -7.36
CA LEU A 344 4.04 -6.00 -6.27
C LEU A 344 5.47 -6.42 -6.67
N ALA A 345 5.71 -6.80 -7.94
CA ALA A 345 7.05 -7.10 -8.42
C ALA A 345 7.94 -5.84 -8.45
N TYR A 346 7.44 -4.73 -8.99
CA TYR A 346 8.15 -3.45 -9.01
C TYR A 346 8.40 -2.89 -7.61
N TYR A 347 7.42 -2.98 -6.69
CA TYR A 347 7.60 -2.56 -5.29
C TYR A 347 8.70 -3.38 -4.57
N ARG A 348 8.80 -4.69 -4.83
CA ARG A 348 9.90 -5.52 -4.29
C ARG A 348 11.27 -5.06 -4.79
N VAL A 349 11.40 -4.82 -6.09
CA VAL A 349 12.66 -4.32 -6.69
C VAL A 349 12.99 -2.92 -6.16
N ALA A 350 11.99 -2.05 -5.97
CA ALA A 350 12.18 -0.73 -5.37
C ALA A 350 12.68 -0.81 -3.91
N ILE A 351 12.20 -1.78 -3.11
CA ILE A 351 12.70 -2.05 -1.75
C ILE A 351 14.12 -2.63 -1.77
N GLU A 352 14.46 -3.50 -2.72
CA GLU A 352 15.83 -4.01 -2.89
C GLU A 352 16.80 -2.88 -3.26
N ALA A 353 16.40 -2.02 -4.18
CA ALA A 353 17.14 -0.82 -4.57
C ALA A 353 17.28 0.17 -3.39
N ALA A 354 16.22 0.42 -2.61
CA ALA A 354 16.26 1.23 -1.39
C ALA A 354 17.22 0.67 -0.34
N ARG A 355 17.35 -0.66 -0.24
CA ARG A 355 18.31 -1.31 0.67
C ARG A 355 19.75 -1.15 0.21
N GLU A 356 20.03 -1.28 -1.09
CA GLU A 356 21.36 -1.02 -1.64
C GLU A 356 21.73 0.47 -1.60
N ALA A 357 20.75 1.36 -1.79
CA ALA A 357 20.92 2.80 -1.66
C ALA A 357 20.99 3.28 -0.20
N GLU A 358 20.78 2.39 0.79
CA GLU A 358 20.58 2.74 2.20
C GLU A 358 19.60 3.92 2.38
N ASP A 359 18.48 3.91 1.64
CA ASP A 359 17.46 4.95 1.62
C ASP A 359 16.18 4.47 2.33
N PRO A 360 16.02 4.75 3.63
CA PRO A 360 14.82 4.36 4.38
C PRO A 360 13.58 5.18 3.99
N ALA A 361 13.74 6.36 3.38
CA ALA A 361 12.62 7.19 2.94
C ALA A 361 11.98 6.62 1.66
N LEU A 362 12.79 6.09 0.74
CA LEU A 362 12.31 5.37 -0.44
C LEU A 362 11.59 4.08 -0.04
N TRP A 363 12.09 3.32 0.95
CA TRP A 363 11.35 2.16 1.47
C TRP A 363 9.99 2.60 2.05
N ALA A 364 9.96 3.65 2.88
CA ALA A 364 8.72 4.20 3.40
C ALA A 364 7.75 4.64 2.30
N CYS A 365 8.25 5.21 1.20
CA CYS A 365 7.45 5.56 0.04
C CYS A 365 6.79 4.34 -0.62
N VAL A 366 7.54 3.27 -0.85
CA VAL A 366 7.00 2.06 -1.49
C VAL A 366 5.86 1.46 -0.67
N LEU A 367 6.03 1.38 0.66
CA LEU A 367 4.98 0.90 1.57
C LEU A 367 3.75 1.84 1.58
N GLY A 368 3.97 3.15 1.40
CA GLY A 368 2.91 4.14 1.21
C GLY A 368 2.09 3.89 -0.06
N TYR A 369 2.73 3.58 -1.19
CA TYR A 369 2.05 3.20 -2.43
C TYR A 369 1.35 1.83 -2.31
N GLU A 370 2.03 0.82 -1.74
CA GLU A 370 1.46 -0.52 -1.53
C GLU A 370 0.18 -0.46 -0.68
N SER A 371 0.05 0.50 0.25
CA SER A 371 -1.14 0.69 1.10
C SER A 371 -2.46 0.91 0.34
N TYR A 372 -2.43 1.33 -0.92
CA TYR A 372 -3.64 1.54 -1.73
C TYR A 372 -4.29 0.22 -2.17
N GLN A 373 -3.49 -0.82 -2.42
CA GLN A 373 -3.98 -2.11 -2.91
C GLN A 373 -4.89 -2.86 -1.90
N PRO A 374 -4.51 -3.09 -0.62
CA PRO A 374 -5.40 -3.73 0.33
C PRO A 374 -6.61 -2.84 0.68
N SER A 375 -6.45 -1.52 0.68
CA SER A 375 -7.53 -0.55 0.89
C SER A 375 -8.63 -0.64 -0.18
N GLY A 376 -8.26 -0.79 -1.45
CA GLY A 376 -9.20 -1.01 -2.55
C GLY A 376 -10.03 -2.30 -2.40
N ALA A 377 -9.49 -3.30 -1.69
CA ALA A 377 -10.17 -4.55 -1.38
C ALA A 377 -10.77 -4.59 0.05
N GLY A 378 -10.96 -3.44 0.70
CA GLY A 378 -11.55 -3.33 2.04
C GLY A 378 -10.69 -3.82 3.20
N ARG A 379 -9.44 -4.26 2.95
CA ARG A 379 -8.52 -4.80 3.96
C ARG A 379 -7.75 -3.69 4.68
N HIS A 380 -8.48 -2.78 5.30
CA HIS A 380 -7.95 -1.56 5.92
C HIS A 380 -6.94 -1.84 7.05
N ASP A 381 -7.06 -2.97 7.77
CA ASP A 381 -6.03 -3.41 8.75
C ASP A 381 -4.66 -3.63 8.11
N GLN A 382 -4.61 -4.21 6.90
CA GLN A 382 -3.36 -4.44 6.17
C GLN A 382 -2.77 -3.11 5.68
N ALA A 383 -3.62 -2.18 5.21
CA ALA A 383 -3.18 -0.84 4.81
C ALA A 383 -2.57 -0.07 5.99
N VAL A 384 -3.22 -0.09 7.17
CA VAL A 384 -2.68 0.52 8.40
C VAL A 384 -1.37 -0.14 8.84
N ALA A 385 -1.23 -1.46 8.73
CA ALA A 385 0.01 -2.16 9.06
C ALA A 385 1.19 -1.74 8.16
N LEU A 386 0.96 -1.60 6.85
CA LEU A 386 1.96 -1.10 5.89
C LEU A 386 2.36 0.36 6.21
N LEU A 387 1.38 1.22 6.49
CA LEU A 387 1.63 2.64 6.81
C LEU A 387 2.36 2.81 8.15
N ALA A 388 2.07 1.97 9.14
CA ALA A 388 2.79 1.94 10.41
C ALA A 388 4.26 1.49 10.22
N GLU A 389 4.54 0.53 9.33
CA GLU A 389 5.91 0.17 8.96
C GLU A 389 6.60 1.29 8.17
N ALA A 390 5.90 1.94 7.24
CA ALA A 390 6.42 3.09 6.49
C ALA A 390 6.88 4.22 7.42
N GLN A 391 6.06 4.58 8.42
CA GLN A 391 6.42 5.60 9.41
C GLN A 391 7.58 5.15 10.32
N ARG A 392 7.68 3.86 10.67
CA ARG A 392 8.85 3.32 11.40
C ARG A 392 10.13 3.41 10.57
N ARG A 393 10.08 3.04 9.28
CA ARG A 393 11.22 3.12 8.34
C ARG A 393 11.70 4.56 8.17
N LEU A 394 10.78 5.49 7.93
CA LEU A 394 11.09 6.91 7.77
C LEU A 394 11.76 7.52 9.02
N GLY A 395 11.51 6.97 10.21
CA GLY A 395 12.10 7.43 11.46
C GLY A 395 11.74 8.87 11.82
N ARG A 396 12.44 9.48 12.79
CA ARG A 396 12.19 10.87 13.22
C ARG A 396 12.85 11.91 12.32
N ALA A 397 13.96 11.57 11.68
CA ALA A 397 14.74 12.47 10.82
C ALA A 397 14.33 12.46 9.33
N GLY A 398 13.45 11.55 8.91
CA GLY A 398 12.97 11.50 7.52
C GLY A 398 12.12 12.71 7.13
N ASN A 399 12.10 13.00 5.82
CA ASN A 399 11.50 14.17 5.18
C ASN A 399 10.06 14.49 5.70
N PRO A 400 9.76 15.76 6.08
CA PRO A 400 8.47 16.14 6.63
C PRO A 400 7.28 15.90 5.69
N LEU A 401 7.40 16.18 4.40
CA LEU A 401 6.29 16.00 3.45
C LEU A 401 5.92 14.53 3.26
N THR A 402 6.92 13.64 3.26
CA THR A 402 6.72 12.17 3.24
C THR A 402 6.01 11.71 4.51
N ARG A 403 6.38 12.27 5.68
CA ARG A 403 5.70 12.01 6.95
C ARG A 403 4.24 12.49 6.92
N ALA A 404 4.00 13.68 6.38
CA ALA A 404 2.67 14.26 6.25
C ALA A 404 1.76 13.40 5.37
N TRP A 405 2.25 12.97 4.21
CA TRP A 405 1.52 12.06 3.32
C TRP A 405 1.17 10.73 4.00
N LEU A 406 2.16 10.06 4.61
CA LEU A 406 1.94 8.77 5.27
C LEU A 406 0.97 8.88 6.45
N ALA A 407 0.98 9.98 7.20
CA ALA A 407 0.05 10.24 8.28
C ALA A 407 -1.37 10.56 7.78
N ALA A 408 -1.51 11.36 6.72
CA ALA A 408 -2.82 11.64 6.11
C ALA A 408 -3.44 10.39 5.48
N ARG A 409 -2.61 9.53 4.86
CA ARG A 409 -3.04 8.24 4.32
C ARG A 409 -3.43 7.27 5.45
N GLU A 410 -2.72 7.28 6.58
CA GLU A 410 -3.12 6.52 7.76
C GLU A 410 -4.49 6.97 8.27
N ALA A 411 -4.74 8.28 8.36
CA ALA A 411 -6.01 8.82 8.83
C ALA A 411 -7.22 8.32 8.04
N GLU A 412 -7.11 8.32 6.71
CA GLU A 412 -8.14 7.81 5.80
C GLU A 412 -8.47 6.33 6.07
N GLU A 413 -7.46 5.51 6.36
CA GLU A 413 -7.61 4.07 6.61
C GLU A 413 -8.11 3.77 8.04
N GLN A 414 -7.63 4.51 9.05
CA GLN A 414 -8.19 4.44 10.41
C GLN A 414 -9.67 4.82 10.43
N ALA A 415 -10.07 5.82 9.64
CA ALA A 415 -11.46 6.21 9.49
C ALA A 415 -12.33 5.15 8.81
N ALA A 416 -11.79 4.37 7.87
CA ALA A 416 -12.50 3.23 7.29
C ALA A 416 -12.65 2.06 8.27
N ARG A 417 -11.73 1.91 9.22
CA ARG A 417 -11.82 0.95 10.34
C ARG A 417 -12.79 1.39 11.45
N GLY A 418 -13.30 2.63 11.38
CA GLY A 418 -14.14 3.24 12.40
C GLY A 418 -13.39 3.81 13.61
N ASP A 419 -12.05 3.76 13.64
CA ASP A 419 -11.25 4.34 14.73
C ASP A 419 -11.12 5.86 14.56
N GLY A 420 -12.15 6.57 14.99
CA GLY A 420 -12.22 8.02 14.92
C GLY A 420 -11.14 8.75 15.74
N ARG A 421 -10.60 8.13 16.80
CA ARG A 421 -9.54 8.75 17.60
C ARG A 421 -8.20 8.63 16.89
N ALA A 422 -7.85 7.44 16.39
CA ALA A 422 -6.63 7.24 15.62
C ALA A 422 -6.66 8.06 14.31
N ALA A 423 -7.81 8.13 13.64
CA ALA A 423 -7.98 8.93 12.43
C ALA A 423 -7.72 10.42 12.63
N VAL A 424 -8.32 11.05 13.66
CA VAL A 424 -8.05 12.47 13.97
C VAL A 424 -6.60 12.67 14.39
N THR A 425 -6.06 11.81 15.26
CA THR A 425 -4.64 11.87 15.69
C THR A 425 -3.67 11.72 14.51
N ALA A 426 -4.05 11.01 13.45
CA ALA A 426 -3.27 10.88 12.22
C ALA A 426 -3.40 12.12 11.30
N LEU A 427 -4.57 12.76 11.23
CA LEU A 427 -4.71 14.07 10.56
C LEU A 427 -3.88 15.15 11.24
N ASP A 428 -3.94 15.26 12.57
CA ASP A 428 -3.21 16.28 13.32
C ASP A 428 -1.69 16.19 13.04
N ARG A 429 -1.14 14.97 13.12
CA ARG A 429 0.26 14.67 12.74
C ARG A 429 0.57 14.99 11.28
N ALA A 430 -0.39 14.80 10.37
CA ALA A 430 -0.21 15.13 8.96
C ALA A 430 -0.15 16.64 8.73
N GLN A 431 -1.01 17.40 9.39
CA GLN A 431 -1.05 18.86 9.30
C GLN A 431 0.20 19.50 9.91
N GLU A 432 0.65 19.01 11.06
CA GLU A 432 1.91 19.43 11.70
C GLU A 432 3.11 19.16 10.79
N ALA A 433 3.25 17.94 10.28
CA ALA A 433 4.35 17.56 9.40
C ALA A 433 4.34 18.31 8.06
N PHE A 434 3.15 18.64 7.52
CA PHE A 434 3.02 19.46 6.31
C PHE A 434 3.44 20.91 6.56
N GLY A 435 3.06 21.50 7.70
CA GLY A 435 3.48 22.84 8.09
C GLY A 435 4.99 22.98 8.34
N ALA A 436 5.67 21.87 8.64
CA ALA A 436 7.13 21.79 8.78
C ALA A 436 7.88 21.42 7.49
N ALA A 437 7.19 21.25 6.36
CA ALA A 437 7.85 20.97 5.07
C ALA A 437 8.59 22.21 4.54
N GLY A 438 9.73 21.97 3.89
CA GLY A 438 10.57 23.00 3.28
C GLY A 438 10.93 22.64 1.84
N PRO A 439 11.75 23.44 1.14
CA PRO A 439 11.97 23.27 -0.31
C PRO A 439 12.66 21.97 -0.75
N THR A 440 13.08 21.11 0.18
CA THR A 440 13.92 19.93 -0.06
C THR A 440 13.11 18.63 0.05
N ASP A 441 12.13 18.49 -0.84
CA ASP A 441 11.25 17.33 -0.90
C ASP A 441 11.68 16.28 -1.92
N ARG A 442 11.22 15.03 -1.72
CA ARG A 442 11.53 13.91 -2.63
C ARG A 442 10.57 13.94 -3.83
N VAL A 443 11.04 13.44 -4.97
CA VAL A 443 10.31 13.48 -6.25
C VAL A 443 8.93 12.81 -6.17
N TRP A 444 8.83 11.71 -5.43
CA TRP A 444 7.58 10.97 -5.24
C TRP A 444 6.57 11.70 -4.34
N THR A 445 6.99 12.67 -3.52
CA THR A 445 6.07 13.48 -2.70
C THR A 445 5.53 14.70 -3.43
N GLY A 446 5.97 14.99 -4.66
CA GLY A 446 5.54 16.18 -5.42
C GLY A 446 4.03 16.26 -5.68
N PHE A 447 3.30 15.14 -5.66
CA PHE A 447 1.83 15.14 -5.77
C PHE A 447 1.12 15.58 -4.47
N PHE A 448 1.82 15.52 -3.33
CA PHE A 448 1.24 15.74 -2.01
C PHE A 448 1.24 17.23 -1.64
N ASP A 449 0.49 18.01 -2.40
CA ASP A 449 0.25 19.42 -2.12
C ASP A 449 -0.85 19.64 -1.07
N ARG A 450 -1.13 20.92 -0.78
CA ARG A 450 -2.17 21.34 0.16
C ARG A 450 -3.55 20.81 -0.23
N GLY A 451 -3.89 20.81 -1.52
CA GLY A 451 -5.15 20.30 -2.03
C GLY A 451 -5.29 18.78 -1.83
N ARG A 452 -4.19 18.02 -1.95
CA ARG A 452 -4.19 16.58 -1.66
C ARG A 452 -4.34 16.28 -0.16
N LEU A 453 -3.71 17.06 0.72
CA LEU A 453 -3.90 16.98 2.17
C LEU A 453 -5.35 17.30 2.56
N ASP A 454 -5.91 18.39 2.04
CA ASP A 454 -7.30 18.77 2.30
C ASP A 454 -8.29 17.73 1.74
N GLY A 455 -8.02 17.13 0.58
CA GLY A 455 -8.79 16.01 0.06
C GLY A 455 -8.84 14.82 1.02
N LEU A 456 -7.69 14.40 1.58
CA LEU A 456 -7.66 13.32 2.59
C LEU A 456 -8.37 13.71 3.90
N ARG A 457 -8.34 14.99 4.29
CA ARG A 457 -9.12 15.53 5.41
C ARG A 457 -10.64 15.39 5.15
N VAL A 458 -11.11 15.70 3.94
CA VAL A 458 -12.49 15.43 3.50
C VAL A 458 -12.81 13.94 3.59
N THR A 459 -12.00 13.08 2.95
CA THR A 459 -12.24 11.63 2.96
C THR A 459 -12.38 11.08 4.39
N THR A 460 -11.52 11.53 5.29
CA THR A 460 -11.47 11.09 6.69
C THR A 460 -12.75 11.48 7.42
N PHE A 461 -13.17 12.76 7.40
CA PHE A 461 -14.42 13.17 8.06
C PHE A 461 -15.68 12.56 7.44
N THR A 462 -15.69 12.34 6.13
CA THR A 462 -16.76 11.63 5.40
C THR A 462 -16.89 10.19 5.88
N ARG A 463 -15.78 9.45 6.01
CA ARG A 463 -15.75 8.06 6.52
C ARG A 463 -16.17 8.00 8.00
N LEU A 464 -15.73 8.96 8.81
CA LEU A 464 -16.13 9.10 10.23
C LEU A 464 -17.58 9.57 10.44
N ARG A 465 -18.39 9.73 9.38
CA ARG A 465 -19.79 10.21 9.45
C ARG A 465 -19.93 11.53 10.22
N ARG A 466 -19.01 12.48 10.00
CA ARG A 466 -19.04 13.84 10.58
C ARG A 466 -19.43 14.86 9.50
N PRO A 467 -20.70 14.93 9.07
CA PRO A 467 -21.11 15.67 7.86
C PRO A 467 -20.81 17.18 7.92
N ALA A 468 -20.91 17.81 9.11
CA ALA A 468 -20.58 19.23 9.25
C ALA A 468 -19.07 19.50 9.05
N ALA A 469 -18.20 18.69 9.65
CA ALA A 469 -16.75 18.79 9.50
C ALA A 469 -16.29 18.42 8.08
N ALA A 470 -16.92 17.39 7.48
CA ALA A 470 -16.65 16.99 6.11
C ALA A 470 -17.06 18.07 5.10
N TYR A 471 -18.19 18.74 5.31
CA TYR A 471 -18.65 19.86 4.48
C TYR A 471 -17.75 21.08 4.60
N ALA A 472 -17.37 21.49 5.82
CA ALA A 472 -16.41 22.59 6.00
C ALA A 472 -15.07 22.29 5.32
N ALA A 473 -14.51 21.09 5.53
CA ALA A 473 -13.27 20.66 4.86
C ALA A 473 -13.41 20.61 3.33
N ALA A 474 -14.59 20.24 2.80
CA ALA A 474 -14.86 20.22 1.37
C ALA A 474 -14.93 21.63 0.77
N SER A 475 -15.56 22.57 1.45
CA SER A 475 -15.59 23.99 1.06
C SER A 475 -14.17 24.59 1.03
N ASP A 476 -13.38 24.37 2.09
CA ASP A 476 -11.96 24.78 2.13
C ASP A 476 -11.17 24.20 0.94
N ALA A 477 -11.30 22.88 0.72
CA ALA A 477 -10.56 22.17 -0.31
C ALA A 477 -10.89 22.65 -1.73
N LEU A 478 -12.17 22.90 -2.01
CA LEU A 478 -12.61 23.44 -3.31
C LEU A 478 -12.12 24.88 -3.53
N ALA A 479 -12.13 25.71 -2.50
CA ALA A 479 -11.63 27.09 -2.58
C ALA A 479 -10.11 27.16 -2.82
N ALA A 480 -9.35 26.20 -2.27
CA ALA A 480 -7.91 26.09 -2.48
C ALA A 480 -7.52 25.38 -3.80
N ALA A 481 -8.42 24.56 -4.37
CA ALA A 481 -8.11 23.72 -5.53
C ALA A 481 -8.20 24.48 -6.86
N GLY A 482 -7.05 24.78 -7.45
CA GLY A 482 -6.95 25.34 -8.81
C GLY A 482 -7.65 24.48 -9.88
N PRO A 483 -8.00 25.07 -11.04
CA PRO A 483 -8.89 24.45 -12.04
C PRO A 483 -8.25 23.30 -12.85
N ALA A 484 -6.99 22.93 -12.58
CA ALA A 484 -6.26 21.94 -13.37
C ALA A 484 -6.88 20.53 -13.26
N ALA A 485 -7.24 19.96 -14.42
CA ALA A 485 -7.71 18.58 -14.57
C ALA A 485 -6.57 17.57 -14.29
N THR A 486 -6.34 17.27 -13.02
CA THR A 486 -5.31 16.34 -12.53
C THR A 486 -5.96 15.14 -11.85
N LYS A 487 -5.26 13.99 -11.84
CA LYS A 487 -5.69 12.76 -11.15
C LYS A 487 -6.12 13.00 -9.69
N LYS A 488 -5.42 13.86 -8.95
CA LYS A 488 -5.78 14.24 -7.57
C LYS A 488 -7.09 15.04 -7.48
N ARG A 489 -7.45 15.83 -8.50
CA ARG A 489 -8.71 16.60 -8.53
C ARG A 489 -9.93 15.70 -8.67
N SER A 490 -9.87 14.60 -9.44
CA SER A 490 -10.99 13.65 -9.52
C SER A 490 -11.24 12.92 -8.19
N LEU A 491 -10.19 12.63 -7.41
CA LEU A 491 -10.35 12.11 -6.03
C LEU A 491 -11.07 13.10 -5.13
N LEU A 492 -10.66 14.38 -5.14
CA LEU A 492 -11.31 15.43 -4.36
C LEU A 492 -12.79 15.57 -4.74
N LEU A 493 -13.10 15.67 -6.04
CA LEU A 493 -14.48 15.83 -6.52
C LEU A 493 -15.36 14.62 -6.15
N GLY A 494 -14.84 13.39 -6.24
CA GLY A 494 -15.54 12.19 -5.77
C GLY A 494 -15.79 12.17 -4.26
N ASP A 495 -14.82 12.62 -3.45
CA ASP A 495 -14.99 12.73 -1.99
C ASP A 495 -15.91 13.89 -1.58
N VAL A 496 -15.99 14.96 -2.37
CA VAL A 496 -16.98 16.04 -2.22
C VAL A 496 -18.39 15.56 -2.58
N ALA A 497 -18.55 14.82 -3.69
CA ALA A 497 -19.83 14.24 -4.08
C ALA A 497 -20.41 13.38 -2.93
N GLU A 498 -19.58 12.56 -2.29
CA GLU A 498 -19.89 11.82 -1.06
C GLU A 498 -20.47 12.70 0.06
N VAL A 499 -19.88 13.87 0.32
CA VAL A 499 -20.38 14.82 1.34
C VAL A 499 -21.78 15.30 0.99
N HIS A 500 -22.04 15.60 -0.29
CA HIS A 500 -23.38 16.01 -0.74
C HIS A 500 -24.41 14.88 -0.63
N ILE A 501 -24.02 13.60 -0.86
CA ILE A 501 -24.89 12.43 -0.54
C ILE A 501 -25.27 12.43 0.95
N GLN A 502 -24.32 12.65 1.87
CA GLN A 502 -24.61 12.68 3.30
C GLN A 502 -25.53 13.85 3.71
N ARG A 503 -25.54 14.92 2.91
CA ARG A 503 -26.45 16.07 3.05
C ARG A 503 -27.80 15.90 2.34
N ARG A 504 -28.00 14.80 1.61
CA ARG A 504 -29.15 14.53 0.70
C ARG A 504 -29.28 15.53 -0.46
N ASP A 505 -28.18 16.16 -0.85
CA ASP A 505 -28.10 17.06 -2.00
C ASP A 505 -27.68 16.25 -3.24
N VAL A 506 -28.68 15.63 -3.88
CA VAL A 506 -28.49 14.66 -4.98
C VAL A 506 -27.97 15.35 -6.23
N ASP A 507 -28.47 16.53 -6.57
CA ASP A 507 -28.05 17.30 -7.74
C ASP A 507 -26.57 17.68 -7.67
N ALA A 508 -26.11 18.20 -6.53
CA ALA A 508 -24.68 18.51 -6.37
C ALA A 508 -23.81 17.26 -6.32
N ALA A 509 -24.27 16.18 -5.67
CA ALA A 509 -23.54 14.91 -5.63
C ALA A 509 -23.32 14.33 -7.04
N ALA A 510 -24.37 14.29 -7.86
CA ALA A 510 -24.29 13.82 -9.24
C ALA A 510 -23.39 14.73 -10.11
N ARG A 511 -23.50 16.06 -9.97
CA ARG A 511 -22.64 17.02 -10.69
C ARG A 511 -21.16 16.83 -10.35
N PHE A 512 -20.80 16.76 -9.06
CA PHE A 512 -19.40 16.55 -8.67
C PHE A 512 -18.88 15.16 -9.09
N ALA A 513 -19.74 14.14 -9.15
CA ALA A 513 -19.39 12.83 -9.70
C ALA A 513 -19.12 12.88 -11.22
N ALA A 514 -19.93 13.62 -11.98
CA ALA A 514 -19.73 13.85 -13.41
C ALA A 514 -18.44 14.66 -13.68
N ASP A 515 -18.18 15.73 -12.91
CA ASP A 515 -16.92 16.50 -13.01
C ASP A 515 -15.70 15.62 -12.72
N ALA A 516 -15.79 14.73 -11.73
CA ALA A 516 -14.74 13.75 -11.44
C ALA A 516 -14.55 12.75 -12.60
N LEU A 517 -15.65 12.25 -13.17
CA LEU A 517 -15.66 11.29 -14.27
C LEU A 517 -15.07 11.89 -15.55
N ALA A 518 -15.33 13.16 -15.85
CA ALA A 518 -14.74 13.87 -16.99
C ALA A 518 -13.21 13.94 -16.91
N ILE A 519 -12.63 14.05 -15.71
CA ILE A 519 -11.18 13.97 -15.49
C ILE A 519 -10.69 12.51 -15.61
N VAL A 520 -11.44 11.54 -15.09
CA VAL A 520 -11.10 10.11 -15.21
C VAL A 520 -11.04 9.68 -16.68
N ALA A 521 -12.00 10.11 -17.51
CA ALA A 521 -12.03 9.85 -18.95
C ALA A 521 -10.78 10.37 -19.70
N GLN A 522 -10.16 11.46 -19.22
CA GLN A 522 -8.93 12.03 -19.80
C GLN A 522 -7.65 11.39 -19.26
N THR A 523 -7.70 10.80 -18.05
CA THR A 523 -6.50 10.37 -17.31
C THR A 523 -6.39 8.86 -17.11
N ASP A 524 -7.42 8.08 -17.50
CA ASP A 524 -7.55 6.64 -17.26
C ASP A 524 -7.32 6.26 -15.77
N PHE A 525 -7.67 7.17 -14.85
CA PHE A 525 -7.24 7.05 -13.46
C PHE A 525 -8.16 6.15 -12.64
N SER A 526 -7.64 4.99 -12.30
CA SER A 526 -8.41 3.87 -11.76
C SER A 526 -8.90 4.08 -10.33
N LEU A 527 -8.18 4.87 -9.51
CA LEU A 527 -8.67 5.28 -8.18
C LEU A 527 -9.78 6.33 -8.30
N GLY A 528 -9.71 7.22 -9.28
CA GLY A 528 -10.78 8.17 -9.59
C GLY A 528 -12.06 7.44 -10.01
N LEU A 529 -11.94 6.49 -10.94
CA LEU A 529 -13.07 5.66 -11.39
C LEU A 529 -13.74 4.92 -10.21
N ALA A 530 -12.94 4.33 -9.32
CA ALA A 530 -13.45 3.63 -8.13
C ALA A 530 -14.17 4.57 -7.13
N ARG A 531 -13.84 5.87 -7.09
CA ARG A 531 -14.58 6.87 -6.30
C ARG A 531 -15.94 7.19 -6.94
N VAL A 532 -15.96 7.41 -8.26
CA VAL A 532 -17.20 7.68 -9.00
C VAL A 532 -18.16 6.50 -8.92
N GLN A 533 -17.66 5.27 -9.08
CA GLN A 533 -18.45 4.04 -8.93
C GLN A 533 -19.09 3.93 -7.54
N ARG A 534 -18.32 4.14 -6.47
CA ARG A 534 -18.82 4.14 -5.08
C ARG A 534 -19.86 5.24 -4.81
N VAL A 535 -19.66 6.42 -5.39
CA VAL A 535 -20.63 7.52 -5.34
C VAL A 535 -21.92 7.10 -6.04
N ARG A 536 -21.84 6.48 -7.22
CA ARG A 536 -23.00 5.99 -7.96
C ARG A 536 -23.75 4.86 -7.23
N GLU A 537 -23.04 3.90 -6.64
CA GLU A 537 -23.62 2.86 -5.77
C GLU A 537 -24.48 3.48 -4.66
N ARG A 538 -23.96 4.53 -4.03
CA ARG A 538 -24.65 5.23 -2.93
C ARG A 538 -25.74 6.21 -3.39
N LEU A 539 -25.77 6.56 -4.67
CA LEU A 539 -26.87 7.28 -5.31
C LEU A 539 -28.00 6.36 -5.80
N ALA A 540 -27.88 5.03 -5.66
CA ALA A 540 -28.92 4.07 -6.07
C ALA A 540 -30.35 4.37 -5.54
N PRO A 541 -30.57 4.87 -4.30
CA PRO A 541 -31.91 5.26 -3.85
C PRO A 541 -32.57 6.37 -4.68
N TRP A 542 -31.79 7.10 -5.48
CA TRP A 542 -32.23 8.20 -6.36
C TRP A 542 -32.01 7.91 -7.85
N GLN A 543 -31.86 6.64 -8.24
CA GLN A 543 -31.58 6.23 -9.63
C GLN A 543 -32.60 6.69 -10.68
N SER A 544 -33.82 7.05 -10.26
CA SER A 544 -34.87 7.61 -11.15
C SER A 544 -34.72 9.10 -11.42
N THR A 545 -33.90 9.82 -10.63
CA THR A 545 -33.68 11.26 -10.80
C THR A 545 -32.80 11.54 -12.02
N GLN A 546 -33.10 12.62 -12.75
CA GLN A 546 -32.37 12.95 -13.98
C GLN A 546 -30.84 13.05 -13.79
N PRO A 547 -30.31 13.73 -12.75
CA PRO A 547 -28.85 13.83 -12.56
C PRO A 547 -28.14 12.47 -12.40
N VAL A 548 -28.81 11.48 -11.79
CA VAL A 548 -28.25 10.13 -11.62
C VAL A 548 -28.33 9.33 -12.93
N ARG A 549 -29.38 9.53 -13.74
CA ARG A 549 -29.51 8.95 -15.08
C ARG A 549 -28.45 9.50 -16.04
N ASP A 550 -28.18 10.80 -15.99
CA ASP A 550 -27.14 11.46 -16.79
C ASP A 550 -25.75 10.91 -16.43
N LEU A 551 -25.48 10.71 -15.13
CA LEU A 551 -24.25 10.06 -14.65
C LEU A 551 -24.14 8.59 -15.11
N ASP A 552 -25.24 7.84 -15.15
CA ASP A 552 -25.28 6.46 -15.67
C ASP A 552 -25.04 6.38 -17.18
N GLU A 553 -25.43 7.39 -17.94
CA GLU A 553 -25.10 7.49 -19.37
C GLU A 553 -23.62 7.76 -19.59
N GLN A 554 -23.05 8.72 -18.85
CA GLN A 554 -21.61 9.01 -18.89
C GLN A 554 -20.75 7.83 -18.44
N LEU A 555 -21.16 7.11 -17.38
CA LEU A 555 -20.46 5.91 -16.91
C LEU A 555 -20.50 4.78 -17.95
N ARG A 556 -21.64 4.55 -18.60
CA ARG A 556 -21.73 3.56 -19.69
C ARG A 556 -20.86 3.96 -20.88
N ALA A 557 -20.82 5.23 -21.25
CA ALA A 557 -19.99 5.72 -22.36
C ALA A 557 -18.47 5.58 -22.13
N LEU A 558 -18.01 5.43 -20.88
CA LEU A 558 -16.59 5.22 -20.54
C LEU A 558 -16.21 3.74 -20.34
N LEU A 559 -17.18 2.85 -20.13
CA LEU A 559 -16.96 1.43 -19.84
C LEU A 559 -17.18 0.51 -21.06
N VAL A 560 -17.45 1.09 -22.23
CA VAL A 560 -17.55 0.44 -23.56
C VAL A 560 -16.27 0.70 -24.34
#